data_AF-A0A8T0DHC8-F1
#
_entry.id   AF-A0A8T0DHC8-F1
#
_cell.length_a   1.000
_cell.length_b   1.000
_cell.length_c   1.000
_cell.angle_alpha   90.00
_cell.angle_beta   90.00
_cell.angle_gamma   90.00
#
_symmetry.space_group_name_H-M   'P 1'
#
loop_
_entity.id
_entity.type
_entity.pdbx_description
1 polymer ?
#
loop_
_entity_poly.entity_id
_entity_poly.type
_entity_poly.pdbx_seq_one_letter_code
_entity_poly.pdbx_strand_id
1 'polypeptide(L)'
;MGNSQTQLSSNEVADATDKVRENALTDDFNQRWRLFLNSLDISPARIEHVESLEHSKKLELLNNFEAKNQQYPIFHCLSMLKHFDWAHLMNRKKRDPGSALHSLLLSTEISLRTDSVDWVYEFLKYDGLEILTDFMSTCLDFLFWYFLVASTLTVLSPGEIKGNSGVISQSPPGLFQLSSNRTGGLTYGRTFLDSSYPSSTCQGTSKSDILTPDTVSCHVKDLLKDCLHLSLRCLKTIFNNQHGCKRAFEHSQAITVVTFSLVHPNFGTKALALDILTALCLIGSGHMRVLQAFDRLRQVMHEGLRFELLLDTFRVHESLDLEKYNIEFALSKQFRIQSVELDLVYRTNDEIQRGMNSNT
;
A
#
# COMPACT_ATOMS: atom_id res chain seq x y z
N MET A 1 6.21 -69.65 58.00
CA MET A 1 5.66 -68.49 57.28
C MET A 1 6.83 -67.59 56.92
N GLY A 2 7.40 -67.74 55.72
CA GLY A 2 8.55 -66.96 55.25
C GLY A 2 8.14 -66.15 54.03
N ASN A 3 8.11 -64.83 54.19
CA ASN A 3 7.81 -63.86 53.14
C ASN A 3 8.86 -63.90 52.02
N SER A 4 8.41 -64.07 50.78
CA SER A 4 9.19 -63.75 49.57
C SER A 4 8.78 -62.37 49.09
N GLN A 5 9.57 -61.34 49.40
CA GLN A 5 9.45 -60.02 48.77
C GLN A 5 10.23 -60.02 47.46
N THR A 6 9.48 -59.89 46.36
CA THR A 6 9.96 -59.65 45.02
C THR A 6 10.68 -58.29 44.98
N GLN A 7 12.02 -58.29 44.89
CA GLN A 7 12.77 -57.09 44.55
C GLN A 7 12.58 -56.80 43.06
N LEU A 8 11.65 -55.90 42.74
CA LEU A 8 11.60 -55.22 41.44
C LEU A 8 12.70 -54.15 41.42
N SER A 9 13.52 -54.23 40.39
CA SER A 9 14.74 -53.47 40.12
C SER A 9 14.50 -51.94 40.14
N SER A 10 15.17 -51.24 41.07
CA SER A 10 15.21 -49.77 41.12
C SER A 10 15.85 -49.13 39.87
N ASN A 11 16.55 -49.90 39.03
CA ASN A 11 17.17 -49.41 37.79
C ASN A 11 16.19 -49.34 36.61
N GLU A 12 15.15 -50.18 36.58
CA GLU A 12 14.14 -50.13 35.49
C GLU A 12 13.20 -48.93 35.64
N VAL A 13 12.94 -48.50 36.88
CA VAL A 13 12.11 -47.31 37.15
C VAL A 13 12.86 -46.02 36.83
N ALA A 14 14.18 -45.98 37.04
CA ALA A 14 15.03 -44.83 36.66
C ALA A 14 15.18 -44.70 35.13
N ASP A 15 15.44 -45.80 34.41
CA ASP A 15 15.54 -45.81 32.94
C ASP A 15 14.18 -45.49 32.27
N ALA A 16 13.07 -45.95 32.86
CA ALA A 16 11.73 -45.60 32.38
C ALA A 16 11.39 -44.12 32.63
N THR A 17 11.81 -43.55 33.76
CA THR A 17 11.55 -42.13 34.07
C THR A 17 12.42 -41.18 33.24
N ASP A 18 13.67 -41.53 32.95
CA ASP A 18 14.52 -40.75 32.05
C ASP A 18 14.04 -40.82 30.59
N LYS A 19 13.61 -42.00 30.10
CA LYS A 19 12.97 -42.10 28.76
C LYS A 19 11.66 -41.33 28.66
N VAL A 20 10.82 -41.35 29.69
CA VAL A 20 9.58 -40.57 29.72
C VAL A 20 9.88 -39.07 29.69
N ARG A 21 10.93 -38.64 30.39
CA ARG A 21 11.35 -37.23 30.45
C ARG A 21 12.02 -36.77 29.15
N GLU A 22 12.82 -37.62 28.52
CA GLU A 22 13.44 -37.38 27.21
C GLU A 22 12.37 -37.33 26.10
N ASN A 23 11.39 -38.24 26.13
CA ASN A 23 10.23 -38.19 25.23
C ASN A 23 9.38 -36.92 25.43
N ALA A 24 9.15 -36.49 26.67
CA ALA A 24 8.41 -35.26 26.96
C ALA A 24 9.13 -33.99 26.46
N LEU A 25 10.47 -33.94 26.58
CA LEU A 25 11.28 -32.84 26.03
C LEU A 25 11.25 -32.83 24.49
N THR A 26 11.25 -34.02 23.88
CA THR A 26 11.17 -34.16 22.43
C THR A 26 9.78 -33.77 21.91
N ASP A 27 8.72 -34.10 22.65
CA ASP A 27 7.34 -33.75 22.32
C ASP A 27 7.08 -32.24 22.48
N ASP A 28 7.60 -31.64 23.56
CA ASP A 28 7.57 -30.18 23.77
C ASP A 28 8.33 -29.43 22.65
N PHE A 29 9.51 -29.91 22.25
CA PHE A 29 10.23 -29.36 21.10
C PHE A 29 9.41 -29.51 19.80
N ASN A 30 8.87 -30.69 19.52
CA ASN A 30 8.08 -30.93 18.31
C ASN A 30 6.83 -30.05 18.24
N GLN A 31 6.18 -29.80 19.39
CA GLN A 31 5.06 -28.89 19.49
C GLN A 31 5.48 -27.46 19.16
N ARG A 32 6.55 -26.97 19.80
CA ARG A 32 7.09 -25.62 19.56
C ARG A 32 7.59 -25.44 18.12
N TRP A 33 8.22 -26.46 17.56
CA TRP A 33 8.68 -26.49 16.18
C TRP A 33 7.53 -26.41 15.17
N ARG A 34 6.43 -27.12 15.41
CA ARG A 34 5.21 -27.01 14.57
C ARG A 34 4.58 -25.63 14.64
N LEU A 35 4.51 -25.03 15.84
CA LEU A 35 4.02 -23.66 16.00
C LEU A 35 4.90 -22.66 15.24
N PHE A 36 6.22 -22.80 15.34
CA PHE A 36 7.17 -22.01 14.56
C PHE A 36 6.94 -22.16 13.05
N LEU A 37 6.86 -23.38 12.52
CA LEU A 37 6.65 -23.59 11.07
C LEU A 37 5.32 -23.00 10.57
N ASN A 38 4.25 -23.19 11.33
CA ASN A 38 2.94 -22.61 11.00
C ASN A 38 2.97 -21.07 11.02
N SER A 39 3.86 -20.48 11.82
CA SER A 39 3.98 -19.03 11.93
C SER A 39 4.72 -18.36 10.76
N LEU A 40 5.39 -19.12 9.89
CA LEU A 40 6.28 -18.57 8.85
C LEU A 40 5.63 -18.31 7.48
N ASP A 41 4.35 -18.64 7.27
CA ASP A 41 3.61 -18.48 6.00
C ASP A 41 4.42 -18.94 4.75
N ILE A 42 5.07 -20.10 4.84
CA ILE A 42 5.92 -20.67 3.78
C ILE A 42 5.22 -21.80 3.03
N SER A 43 5.52 -21.94 1.73
CA SER A 43 4.97 -23.00 0.89
C SER A 43 5.35 -24.41 1.38
N PRO A 44 4.50 -25.43 1.16
CA PRO A 44 4.76 -26.81 1.62
C PRO A 44 6.12 -27.39 1.20
N ALA A 45 6.56 -27.13 -0.03
CA ALA A 45 7.86 -27.57 -0.53
C ALA A 45 9.05 -26.98 0.26
N ARG A 46 8.90 -25.76 0.82
CA ARG A 46 9.92 -25.15 1.68
C ARG A 46 9.88 -25.73 3.09
N ILE A 47 8.69 -26.09 3.58
CA ILE A 47 8.52 -26.75 4.89
C ILE A 47 9.29 -28.07 4.90
N GLU A 48 9.13 -28.91 3.87
CA GLU A 48 9.86 -30.18 3.77
C GLU A 48 11.39 -29.99 3.81
N HIS A 49 11.88 -28.95 3.15
CA HIS A 49 13.31 -28.61 3.19
C HIS A 49 13.77 -28.18 4.58
N VAL A 50 12.99 -27.34 5.27
CA VAL A 50 13.28 -26.89 6.65
C VAL A 50 13.17 -28.05 7.64
N GLU A 51 12.27 -29.00 7.41
CA GLU A 51 12.16 -30.24 8.18
C GLU A 51 13.33 -31.20 7.96
N SER A 52 14.01 -31.13 6.81
CA SER A 52 15.20 -31.94 6.53
C SER A 52 16.48 -31.47 7.26
N LEU A 53 16.45 -30.32 7.93
CA LEU A 53 17.60 -29.75 8.64
C LEU A 53 18.00 -30.58 9.87
N GLU A 54 19.30 -30.57 10.19
CA GLU A 54 19.84 -31.15 11.42
C GLU A 54 19.22 -30.52 12.68
N HIS A 55 19.03 -31.32 13.73
CA HIS A 55 18.37 -30.91 14.98
C HIS A 55 19.00 -29.65 15.61
N SER A 56 20.33 -29.51 15.58
CA SER A 56 21.03 -28.33 16.11
C SER A 56 20.60 -27.03 15.43
N LYS A 57 20.41 -27.05 14.10
CA LYS A 57 19.98 -25.88 13.33
C LYS A 57 18.52 -25.55 13.59
N LYS A 58 17.67 -26.58 13.76
CA LYS A 58 16.26 -26.38 14.13
C LYS A 58 16.14 -25.70 15.51
N LEU A 59 16.95 -26.12 16.47
CA LEU A 59 16.97 -25.53 17.81
C LEU A 59 17.42 -24.06 17.78
N GLU A 60 18.45 -23.75 16.99
CA GLU A 60 18.93 -22.37 16.80
C GLU A 60 17.85 -21.48 16.17
N LEU A 61 17.17 -21.97 15.12
CA LEU A 61 16.06 -21.25 14.48
C LEU A 61 14.90 -20.99 15.45
N LEU A 62 14.52 -22.00 16.24
CA LEU A 62 13.45 -21.89 17.22
C LEU A 62 13.80 -20.88 18.32
N ASN A 63 15.02 -20.95 18.87
CA ASN A 63 15.48 -20.01 19.90
C ASN A 63 15.53 -18.56 19.37
N ASN A 64 15.99 -18.37 18.12
CA ASN A 64 16.01 -17.05 17.48
C ASN A 64 14.60 -16.50 17.26
N PHE A 65 13.63 -17.36 16.94
CA PHE A 65 12.22 -16.99 16.81
C PHE A 65 11.61 -16.58 18.17
N GLU A 66 11.81 -17.39 19.21
CA GLU A 66 11.31 -17.10 20.55
C GLU A 66 11.93 -15.83 21.14
N ALA A 67 13.22 -15.57 20.88
CA ALA A 67 13.90 -14.35 21.31
C ALA A 67 13.38 -13.08 20.61
N LYS A 68 12.91 -13.19 19.36
CA LYS A 68 12.36 -12.07 18.58
C LYS A 68 10.90 -11.71 18.93
N ASN A 69 10.11 -12.66 19.43
CA ASN A 69 8.70 -12.41 19.80
C ASN A 69 8.52 -11.48 21.01
N GLN A 70 9.60 -10.97 21.59
CA GLN A 70 9.53 -9.87 22.55
C GLN A 70 9.55 -8.52 21.82
N GLN A 71 8.37 -7.95 21.48
CA GLN A 71 7.96 -6.58 21.85
C GLN A 71 6.85 -5.92 21.01
N TYR A 72 6.19 -4.99 21.70
CA TYR A 72 5.24 -3.92 21.30
C TYR A 72 3.81 -4.36 20.91
N PRO A 73 2.78 -3.99 21.72
CA PRO A 73 1.41 -4.32 21.38
C PRO A 73 1.00 -3.54 20.12
N ILE A 74 0.66 -4.28 19.06
CA ILE A 74 0.13 -3.79 17.77
C ILE A 74 -0.94 -2.70 17.97
N PHE A 75 -1.74 -2.85 19.02
CA PHE A 75 -2.73 -1.87 19.48
C PHE A 75 -2.19 -0.44 19.60
N HIS A 76 -0.97 -0.25 20.14
CA HIS A 76 -0.38 1.08 20.30
C HIS A 76 -0.04 1.70 18.93
N CYS A 77 0.52 0.92 18.00
CA CYS A 77 0.81 1.40 16.65
C CYS A 77 -0.47 1.82 15.91
N LEU A 78 -1.49 0.98 15.94
CA LEU A 78 -2.77 1.27 15.28
C LEU A 78 -3.50 2.46 15.89
N SER A 79 -3.44 2.61 17.21
CA SER A 79 -4.00 3.78 17.89
C SER A 79 -3.31 5.08 17.46
N MET A 80 -1.98 5.05 17.29
CA MET A 80 -1.20 6.20 16.81
C MET A 80 -1.54 6.58 15.36
N LEU A 81 -1.74 5.59 14.47
CA LEU A 81 -2.14 5.85 13.09
C LEU A 81 -3.59 6.37 13.01
N LYS A 82 -4.50 5.77 13.78
CA LYS A 82 -5.93 6.13 13.79
C LYS A 82 -6.18 7.54 14.31
N HIS A 83 -5.47 7.94 15.36
CA HIS A 83 -5.62 9.25 15.99
C HIS A 83 -4.52 10.24 15.56
N PHE A 84 -3.90 10.00 14.40
CA PHE A 84 -2.85 10.87 13.89
C PHE A 84 -3.40 12.28 13.66
N ASP A 85 -2.79 13.28 14.30
CA ASP A 85 -3.23 14.67 14.23
C ASP A 85 -2.73 15.32 12.93
N TRP A 86 -3.57 15.23 11.89
CA TRP A 86 -3.34 15.88 10.60
C TRP A 86 -3.18 17.39 10.70
N ALA A 87 -3.89 18.05 11.63
CA ALA A 87 -3.76 19.49 11.83
C ALA A 87 -2.37 19.85 12.40
N HIS A 88 -1.82 18.97 13.23
CA HIS A 88 -0.43 19.10 13.71
C HIS A 88 0.58 19.05 12.59
N LEU A 89 0.42 18.09 11.66
CA LEU A 89 1.34 17.90 10.56
C LEU A 89 1.35 19.11 9.60
N MET A 90 0.19 19.72 9.39
CA MET A 90 0.05 20.90 8.53
C MET A 90 0.56 22.20 9.18
N ASN A 91 0.87 22.20 10.48
CA ASN A 91 1.25 23.41 11.22
C ASN A 91 2.77 23.69 11.14
N ARG A 92 3.12 24.81 10.51
CA ARG A 92 4.52 25.17 10.18
C ARG A 92 5.41 25.61 11.35
N LYS A 93 4.86 25.77 12.56
CA LYS A 93 5.62 26.29 13.72
C LYS A 93 6.47 25.24 14.45
N LYS A 94 6.39 23.96 14.11
CA LYS A 94 7.15 22.89 14.77
C LYS A 94 8.13 22.22 13.81
N ARG A 95 9.34 21.96 14.33
CA ARG A 95 10.54 21.64 13.55
C ARG A 95 10.62 20.20 13.03
N ASP A 96 9.74 19.30 13.48
CA ASP A 96 9.79 17.89 13.05
C ASP A 96 8.47 17.11 13.27
N PRO A 97 7.36 17.47 12.60
CA PRO A 97 6.05 16.88 12.90
C PRO A 97 5.84 15.47 12.31
N GLY A 98 6.81 14.93 11.56
CA GLY A 98 6.60 13.77 10.69
C GLY A 98 7.56 12.59 10.84
N SER A 99 8.72 12.78 11.48
CA SER A 99 9.73 11.72 11.65
C SER A 99 9.21 10.53 12.45
N ALA A 100 8.38 10.79 13.47
CA ALA A 100 7.72 9.75 14.26
C ALA A 100 6.72 8.93 13.43
N LEU A 101 5.93 9.57 12.56
CA LEU A 101 4.97 8.88 11.69
C LEU A 101 5.69 8.00 10.66
N HIS A 102 6.71 8.54 10.01
CA HIS A 102 7.51 7.77 9.05
C HIS A 102 8.17 6.57 9.74
N SER A 103 8.76 6.77 10.92
CA SER A 103 9.40 5.69 11.70
C SER A 103 8.39 4.62 12.11
N LEU A 104 7.18 5.02 12.50
CA LEU A 104 6.09 4.11 12.86
C LEU A 104 5.61 3.28 11.66
N LEU A 105 5.38 3.91 10.50
CA LEU A 105 4.99 3.19 9.29
C LEU A 105 6.11 2.26 8.80
N LEU A 106 7.37 2.70 8.91
CA LEU A 106 8.52 1.86 8.56
C LEU A 106 8.63 0.65 9.50
N SER A 107 8.50 0.84 10.82
CA SER A 107 8.52 -0.30 11.76
C SER A 107 7.35 -1.25 11.52
N THR A 108 6.17 -0.71 11.20
CA THR A 108 4.97 -1.50 10.86
C THR A 108 5.18 -2.31 9.57
N GLU A 109 5.77 -1.69 8.55
CA GLU A 109 6.12 -2.37 7.29
C GLU A 109 7.11 -3.50 7.52
N ILE A 110 8.14 -3.25 8.35
CA ILE A 110 9.14 -4.26 8.69
C ILE A 110 8.45 -5.41 9.43
N SER A 111 7.68 -5.13 10.48
CA SER A 111 6.98 -6.14 11.27
C SER A 111 6.02 -6.98 10.42
N LEU A 112 5.19 -6.36 9.57
CA LEU A 112 4.32 -7.10 8.64
C LEU A 112 5.09 -8.09 7.76
N ARG A 113 6.34 -7.76 7.40
CA ARG A 113 7.15 -8.55 6.45
C ARG A 113 8.03 -9.59 7.13
N THR A 114 8.47 -9.36 8.37
CA THR A 114 9.51 -10.17 9.01
C THR A 114 9.08 -10.86 10.29
N ASP A 115 8.00 -10.42 10.92
CA ASP A 115 7.48 -11.05 12.13
C ASP A 115 6.60 -12.25 11.78
N SER A 116 6.07 -12.93 12.80
CA SER A 116 5.20 -14.09 12.59
C SER A 116 3.93 -13.72 11.82
N VAL A 117 3.35 -14.71 11.13
CA VAL A 117 2.04 -14.57 10.49
C VAL A 117 0.94 -14.18 11.50
N ASP A 118 1.12 -14.57 12.78
CA ASP A 118 0.22 -14.18 13.86
C ASP A 118 0.19 -12.66 14.05
N TRP A 119 1.33 -11.99 13.86
CA TRP A 119 1.39 -10.53 13.88
C TRP A 119 0.47 -9.92 12.82
N VAL A 120 0.46 -10.48 11.61
CA VAL A 120 -0.44 -10.06 10.52
C VAL A 120 -1.89 -10.30 10.91
N TYR A 121 -2.21 -11.45 11.52
CA TYR A 121 -3.58 -11.75 11.95
C TYR A 121 -4.05 -10.82 13.06
N GLU A 122 -3.20 -10.52 14.04
CA GLU A 122 -3.51 -9.54 15.07
C GLU A 122 -3.70 -8.13 14.47
N PHE A 123 -2.82 -7.71 13.55
CA PHE A 123 -2.97 -6.44 12.84
C PHE A 123 -4.33 -6.34 12.12
N LEU A 124 -4.73 -7.39 11.42
CA LEU A 124 -6.03 -7.44 10.72
C LEU A 124 -7.22 -7.54 11.68
N LYS A 125 -7.04 -8.13 12.87
CA LYS A 125 -8.06 -8.24 13.91
C LYS A 125 -8.38 -6.89 14.55
N TYR A 126 -7.41 -5.98 14.62
CA TYR A 126 -7.56 -4.64 15.21
C TYR A 126 -7.85 -3.56 14.16
N ASP A 127 -8.54 -3.90 13.07
CA ASP A 127 -8.88 -2.99 11.95
C ASP A 127 -7.66 -2.31 11.31
N GLY A 128 -6.48 -2.95 11.35
CA GLY A 128 -5.26 -2.35 10.85
C GLY A 128 -5.28 -2.11 9.34
N LEU A 129 -5.99 -2.95 8.58
CA LEU A 129 -6.18 -2.76 7.14
C LEU A 129 -7.00 -1.50 6.86
N GLU A 130 -8.13 -1.34 7.55
CA GLU A 130 -9.05 -0.23 7.42
C GLU A 130 -8.34 1.09 7.75
N ILE A 131 -7.67 1.15 8.92
CA ILE A 131 -6.87 2.31 9.36
C ILE A 131 -5.79 2.65 8.33
N LEU A 132 -5.09 1.66 7.79
CA LEU A 132 -4.05 1.87 6.78
C LEU A 132 -4.65 2.43 5.47
N THR A 133 -5.77 1.87 5.00
CA THR A 133 -6.42 2.33 3.77
C THR A 133 -7.03 3.73 3.91
N ASP A 134 -7.57 4.07 5.08
CA ASP A 134 -8.09 5.41 5.38
C ASP A 134 -6.95 6.43 5.44
N PHE A 135 -5.81 6.05 6.04
CA PHE A 135 -4.59 6.86 6.04
C PHE A 135 -4.09 7.11 4.61
N MET A 136 -4.00 6.07 3.79
CA MET A 136 -3.59 6.19 2.38
C MET A 136 -4.54 7.08 1.59
N SER A 137 -5.85 6.92 1.79
CA SER A 137 -6.87 7.75 1.15
C SER A 137 -6.68 9.23 1.49
N THR A 138 -6.43 9.54 2.78
CA THR A 138 -6.17 10.90 3.23
C THR A 138 -4.88 11.47 2.62
N CYS A 139 -3.82 10.66 2.53
CA CYS A 139 -2.58 11.06 1.85
C CYS A 139 -2.83 11.37 0.36
N LEU A 140 -3.58 10.52 -0.32
CA LEU A 140 -3.92 10.68 -1.74
C LEU A 140 -4.75 11.93 -1.96
N ASP A 141 -5.81 12.15 -1.17
CA ASP A 141 -6.65 13.35 -1.24
C ASP A 141 -5.81 14.62 -1.09
N PHE A 142 -4.85 14.63 -0.15
CA PHE A 142 -3.94 15.75 0.02
C PHE A 142 -3.03 15.97 -1.20
N LEU A 143 -2.45 14.90 -1.75
CA LEU A 143 -1.58 14.97 -2.92
C LEU A 143 -2.35 15.42 -4.18
N PHE A 144 -3.59 14.95 -4.36
CA PHE A 144 -4.47 15.36 -5.45
C PHE A 144 -4.87 16.82 -5.34
N TRP A 145 -5.31 17.25 -4.15
CA TRP A 145 -5.66 18.65 -3.93
C TRP A 145 -4.48 19.56 -4.26
N TYR A 146 -3.27 19.21 -3.80
CA TYR A 146 -2.08 19.98 -4.12
C TYR A 146 -1.81 20.02 -5.64
N PHE A 147 -1.92 18.88 -6.32
CA PHE A 147 -1.74 18.79 -7.77
C PHE A 147 -2.74 19.66 -8.54
N LEU A 148 -4.02 19.62 -8.15
CA LEU A 148 -5.09 20.38 -8.79
C LEU A 148 -4.92 21.89 -8.55
N VAL A 149 -4.67 22.30 -7.31
CA VAL A 149 -4.49 23.72 -6.96
C VAL A 149 -3.25 24.30 -7.66
N ALA A 150 -2.13 23.57 -7.67
CA ALA A 150 -0.94 23.97 -8.41
C ALA A 150 -1.24 24.19 -9.91
N SER A 151 -2.02 23.30 -10.52
CA SER A 151 -2.44 23.41 -11.92
C SER A 151 -3.31 24.65 -12.16
N THR A 152 -4.28 24.93 -11.28
CA THR A 152 -5.16 26.12 -11.43
C THR A 152 -4.42 27.46 -11.27
N LEU A 153 -3.41 27.54 -10.40
CA LEU A 153 -2.65 28.78 -10.23
C LEU A 153 -1.72 29.09 -11.40
N THR A 154 -1.16 28.06 -12.06
CA THR A 154 -0.35 28.26 -13.26
C THR A 154 -1.13 28.85 -14.43
N VAL A 155 -2.45 28.61 -14.49
CA VAL A 155 -3.35 29.12 -15.54
C VAL A 155 -3.76 30.58 -15.30
N LEU A 156 -3.68 31.08 -14.05
CA LEU A 156 -4.18 32.41 -13.67
C LEU A 156 -3.12 33.51 -13.60
N SER A 157 -1.84 33.22 -13.81
CA SER A 157 -0.78 34.25 -13.81
C SER A 157 -0.75 35.05 -15.12
N PRO A 158 -0.93 36.39 -15.11
CA PRO A 158 -0.78 37.23 -16.30
C PRO A 158 0.70 37.34 -16.69
N GLY A 159 1.01 37.10 -17.96
CA GLY A 159 2.38 37.17 -18.50
C GLY A 159 2.91 38.61 -18.58
N GLU A 160 4.08 38.84 -17.97
CA GLU A 160 4.94 39.97 -18.31
C GLU A 160 6.05 39.50 -19.26
N ILE A 161 6.00 39.95 -20.51
CA ILE A 161 7.04 39.73 -21.51
C ILE A 161 8.06 40.86 -21.39
N LYS A 162 9.34 40.53 -21.10
CA LYS A 162 10.52 41.24 -21.62
C LYS A 162 11.85 40.47 -21.44
N GLY A 163 12.42 40.04 -22.56
CA GLY A 163 13.84 40.22 -22.93
C GLY A 163 14.95 39.38 -22.28
N ASN A 164 15.39 38.33 -23.00
CA ASN A 164 16.76 37.79 -23.15
C ASN A 164 17.62 37.38 -21.92
N SER A 165 17.72 36.06 -21.67
CA SER A 165 18.90 35.21 -22.01
C SER A 165 18.96 33.93 -21.14
N GLY A 166 18.89 32.77 -21.82
CA GLY A 166 19.50 31.48 -21.44
C GLY A 166 19.35 30.91 -20.03
N VAL A 167 18.22 30.26 -19.72
CA VAL A 167 18.14 29.13 -18.78
C VAL A 167 17.03 28.19 -19.24
N ILE A 168 17.36 26.94 -19.54
CA ILE A 168 16.39 25.87 -19.84
C ILE A 168 15.72 25.47 -18.51
N SER A 169 14.51 25.99 -18.25
CA SER A 169 13.65 25.53 -17.17
C SER A 169 12.54 24.67 -17.78
N GLN A 170 12.55 23.39 -17.44
CA GLN A 170 11.61 22.38 -17.93
C GLN A 170 10.20 22.67 -17.38
N SER A 171 9.29 23.10 -18.26
CA SER A 171 7.85 23.12 -18.03
C SER A 171 7.29 21.68 -17.97
N PRO A 172 6.28 21.37 -17.14
CA PRO A 172 5.63 20.07 -17.20
C PRO A 172 4.86 19.91 -18.53
N PRO A 173 4.75 18.69 -19.07
CA PRO A 173 4.07 18.42 -20.34
C PRO A 173 2.57 18.75 -20.23
N GLY A 174 2.06 19.39 -21.28
CA GLY A 174 0.72 19.96 -21.34
C GLY A 174 -0.40 18.94 -21.12
N LEU A 175 -1.16 19.18 -20.06
CA LEU A 175 -2.49 18.62 -19.81
C LEU A 175 -3.40 19.80 -19.48
N PHE A 176 -4.65 19.74 -19.95
CA PHE A 176 -5.74 20.70 -19.75
C PHE A 176 -5.81 21.91 -20.71
N GLN A 177 -6.18 21.65 -21.98
CA GLN A 177 -6.95 22.64 -22.73
C GLN A 177 -8.42 22.51 -22.32
N LEU A 178 -8.79 23.13 -21.19
CA LEU A 178 -10.16 23.12 -20.69
C LEU A 178 -11.03 24.02 -21.59
N SER A 179 -12.00 23.42 -22.27
CA SER A 179 -13.12 24.14 -22.88
C SER A 179 -13.90 24.87 -21.78
N SER A 180 -13.95 26.20 -21.86
CA SER A 180 -14.66 27.07 -20.92
C SER A 180 -16.15 26.74 -20.87
N ASN A 181 -16.66 26.49 -19.66
CA ASN A 181 -17.79 27.24 -19.06
C ASN A 181 -18.29 26.51 -17.81
N ARG A 182 -18.01 27.09 -16.63
CA ARG A 182 -18.91 27.25 -15.46
C ARG A 182 -18.07 27.53 -14.21
N THR A 183 -18.11 28.77 -13.76
CA THR A 183 -17.57 29.23 -12.48
C THR A 183 -18.48 28.77 -11.33
N GLY A 184 -17.92 28.02 -10.38
CA GLY A 184 -18.57 27.65 -9.12
C GLY A 184 -17.51 27.40 -8.05
N GLY A 185 -17.48 28.24 -7.02
CA GLY A 185 -16.48 28.20 -5.94
C GLY A 185 -16.57 26.94 -5.07
N LEU A 186 -15.41 26.44 -4.65
CA LEU A 186 -15.25 25.24 -3.82
C LEU A 186 -15.26 25.61 -2.32
N THR A 187 -16.28 25.13 -1.61
CA THR A 187 -16.36 25.13 -0.14
C THR A 187 -15.71 23.86 0.44
N TYR A 188 -14.90 24.03 1.49
CA TYR A 188 -14.25 22.95 2.26
C TYR A 188 -15.28 22.06 2.95
N GLY A 189 -15.25 20.74 2.70
CA GLY A 189 -16.10 19.76 3.39
C GLY A 189 -16.47 18.48 2.64
N ARG A 190 -15.71 18.02 1.63
CA ARG A 190 -15.98 16.74 0.95
C ARG A 190 -14.76 15.83 1.02
N THR A 191 -14.91 14.68 1.67
CA THR A 191 -14.05 13.50 1.47
C THR A 191 -14.37 12.90 0.10
N PHE A 192 -13.36 12.67 -0.73
CA PHE A 192 -13.53 12.34 -2.15
C PHE A 192 -14.07 10.92 -2.41
N LEU A 193 -14.14 10.09 -1.37
CA LEU A 193 -14.58 8.70 -1.44
C LEU A 193 -16.06 8.49 -1.09
N ASP A 194 -16.80 9.51 -0.62
CA ASP A 194 -18.21 9.34 -0.25
C ASP A 194 -19.14 9.57 -1.45
N SER A 195 -19.81 8.50 -1.87
CA SER A 195 -20.79 8.50 -2.96
C SER A 195 -22.19 8.49 -2.36
N SER A 196 -22.77 9.67 -2.11
CA SER A 196 -24.20 9.84 -1.81
C SER A 196 -24.66 11.29 -2.04
N TYR A 197 -25.60 11.49 -2.98
CA TYR A 197 -26.37 12.74 -3.18
C TYR A 197 -27.59 12.76 -2.24
N PRO A 198 -28.07 13.91 -1.70
CA PRO A 198 -28.79 14.92 -2.50
C PRO A 198 -28.49 16.39 -2.16
N SER A 199 -28.95 17.26 -3.07
CA SER A 199 -28.84 18.72 -3.07
C SER A 199 -29.67 19.42 -1.98
N SER A 200 -29.12 20.46 -1.35
CA SER A 200 -29.92 21.57 -0.79
C SER A 200 -29.10 22.85 -0.54
N THR A 201 -29.58 23.92 -1.18
CA THR A 201 -29.58 25.37 -0.92
C THR A 201 -28.68 25.97 0.18
N CYS A 202 -27.89 26.96 -0.23
CA CYS A 202 -26.99 27.78 0.59
C CYS A 202 -27.70 28.87 1.39
N GLN A 203 -27.21 29.18 2.59
CA GLN A 203 -27.18 30.53 3.18
C GLN A 203 -26.15 30.56 4.32
N GLY A 204 -25.28 31.57 4.37
CA GLY A 204 -24.42 31.82 5.53
C GLY A 204 -23.09 32.50 5.21
N THR A 205 -23.06 33.81 5.42
CA THR A 205 -21.88 34.69 5.39
C THR A 205 -20.85 34.32 6.48
N SER A 206 -19.56 34.21 6.14
CA SER A 206 -18.42 34.67 6.95
C SER A 206 -17.10 34.49 6.19
N LYS A 207 -16.17 35.44 6.42
CA LYS A 207 -14.85 35.56 5.80
C LYS A 207 -14.06 34.24 5.88
N SER A 208 -13.85 33.58 4.74
CA SER A 208 -12.93 32.44 4.62
C SER A 208 -11.58 32.94 4.12
N ASP A 209 -10.56 32.85 4.97
CA ASP A 209 -9.17 32.97 4.56
C ASP A 209 -8.88 31.87 3.51
N ILE A 210 -8.61 32.31 2.27
CA ILE A 210 -8.28 31.42 1.17
C ILE A 210 -6.87 30.87 1.45
N LEU A 211 -6.80 29.60 1.84
CA LEU A 211 -5.54 28.86 1.96
C LEU A 211 -4.90 28.75 0.56
N THR A 212 -3.89 29.57 0.30
CA THR A 212 -3.05 29.45 -0.90
C THR A 212 -2.15 28.21 -0.79
N PRO A 213 -1.80 27.52 -1.89
CA PRO A 213 -0.92 26.35 -1.88
C PRO A 213 0.51 26.63 -1.40
N ASP A 214 0.92 27.90 -1.34
CA ASP A 214 2.13 28.33 -0.64
C ASP A 214 2.05 28.08 0.88
N THR A 215 0.84 27.80 1.37
CA THR A 215 0.33 27.18 2.62
C THR A 215 1.15 26.08 3.30
N VAL A 216 1.52 25.07 2.51
CA VAL A 216 2.01 23.80 3.03
C VAL A 216 3.50 23.67 2.71
N SER A 217 4.29 23.37 3.73
CA SER A 217 5.73 23.17 3.57
C SER A 217 6.00 22.03 2.58
N CYS A 218 6.92 22.23 1.63
CA CYS A 218 7.39 21.19 0.70
C CYS A 218 7.76 19.89 1.43
N HIS A 219 8.32 20.01 2.64
CA HIS A 219 8.67 18.90 3.51
C HIS A 219 7.49 17.99 3.88
N VAL A 220 6.28 18.55 4.10
CA VAL A 220 5.09 17.75 4.44
C VAL A 220 4.65 16.93 3.22
N LYS A 221 4.70 17.53 2.03
CA LYS A 221 4.38 16.86 0.79
C LYS A 221 5.32 15.68 0.53
N ASP A 222 6.63 15.88 0.72
CA ASP A 222 7.61 14.82 0.50
C ASP A 222 7.49 13.71 1.55
N LEU A 223 7.25 14.05 2.81
CA LEU A 223 6.93 13.07 3.85
C LEU A 223 5.70 12.22 3.47
N LEU A 224 4.60 12.83 3.02
CA LEU A 224 3.37 12.10 2.69
C LEU A 224 3.56 11.18 1.47
N LYS A 225 4.42 11.56 0.51
CA LYS A 225 4.83 10.68 -0.58
C LYS A 225 5.55 9.43 -0.05
N ASP A 226 6.49 9.62 0.87
CA ASP A 226 7.24 8.52 1.48
C ASP A 226 6.33 7.61 2.33
N CYS A 227 5.45 8.21 3.14
CA CYS A 227 4.45 7.48 3.91
C CYS A 227 3.47 6.70 3.03
N LEU A 228 3.05 7.26 1.88
CA LEU A 228 2.21 6.55 0.92
C LEU A 228 2.94 5.35 0.32
N HIS A 229 4.22 5.51 -0.04
CA HIS A 229 5.05 4.41 -0.54
C HIS A 229 5.21 3.30 0.51
N LEU A 230 5.50 3.64 1.77
CA LEU A 230 5.58 2.67 2.87
C LEU A 230 4.24 1.95 3.10
N SER A 231 3.13 2.69 3.07
CA SER A 231 1.79 2.10 3.22
C SER A 231 1.47 1.11 2.09
N LEU A 232 1.92 1.40 0.87
CA LEU A 232 1.80 0.50 -0.28
C LEU A 232 2.65 -0.78 -0.10
N ARG A 233 3.82 -0.67 0.52
CA ARG A 233 4.63 -1.85 0.92
C ARG A 233 3.91 -2.69 1.98
N CYS A 234 3.31 -2.06 2.99
CA CYS A 234 2.45 -2.76 3.96
C CYS A 234 1.32 -3.53 3.26
N LEU A 235 0.59 -2.89 2.35
CA LEU A 235 -0.47 -3.54 1.57
C LEU A 235 0.06 -4.70 0.73
N LYS A 236 1.22 -4.56 0.07
CA LYS A 236 1.85 -5.67 -0.66
C LYS A 236 2.06 -6.88 0.25
N THR A 237 2.57 -6.66 1.46
CA THR A 237 2.80 -7.73 2.42
C THR A 237 1.49 -8.39 2.86
N ILE A 238 0.44 -7.60 3.10
CA ILE A 238 -0.90 -8.11 3.43
C ILE A 238 -1.48 -8.93 2.28
N PHE A 239 -1.34 -8.49 1.03
CA PHE A 239 -1.80 -9.25 -0.15
C PHE A 239 -1.00 -10.53 -0.42
N ASN A 240 0.24 -10.60 0.06
CA ASN A 240 1.06 -11.81 -0.04
C ASN A 240 0.69 -12.87 1.00
N ASN A 241 -0.02 -12.49 2.08
CA ASN A 241 -0.55 -13.44 3.05
C ASN A 241 -1.93 -13.95 2.61
N GLN A 242 -2.21 -15.25 2.71
CA GLN A 242 -3.47 -15.82 2.21
C GLN A 242 -4.72 -15.21 2.90
N HIS A 243 -4.71 -15.08 4.23
CA HIS A 243 -5.83 -14.51 4.99
C HIS A 243 -5.93 -12.99 4.78
N GLY A 244 -4.78 -12.30 4.78
CA GLY A 244 -4.69 -10.87 4.49
C GLY A 244 -5.20 -10.52 3.10
N CYS A 245 -4.83 -11.31 2.10
CA CYS A 245 -5.31 -11.18 0.73
C CYS A 245 -6.83 -11.30 0.65
N LYS A 246 -7.42 -12.32 1.29
CA LYS A 246 -8.89 -12.47 1.33
C LYS A 246 -9.56 -11.24 1.94
N ARG A 247 -9.10 -10.77 3.10
CA ARG A 247 -9.70 -9.62 3.79
C ARG A 247 -9.49 -8.31 3.02
N ALA A 248 -8.29 -8.08 2.48
CA ALA A 248 -7.99 -6.92 1.64
C ALA A 248 -8.77 -6.95 0.33
N PHE A 249 -9.00 -8.12 -0.24
CA PHE A 249 -9.82 -8.28 -1.42
C PHE A 249 -11.28 -7.92 -1.15
N GLU A 250 -11.84 -8.31 0.01
CA GLU A 250 -13.20 -7.96 0.43
C GLU A 250 -13.37 -6.46 0.76
N HIS A 251 -12.30 -5.79 1.21
CA HIS A 251 -12.32 -4.38 1.55
C HIS A 251 -12.48 -3.45 0.34
N SER A 252 -13.52 -2.62 0.35
CA SER A 252 -13.95 -1.83 -0.82
C SER A 252 -12.92 -0.83 -1.34
N GLN A 253 -12.05 -0.30 -0.46
CA GLN A 253 -11.08 0.74 -0.82
C GLN A 253 -9.67 0.21 -1.07
N ALA A 254 -9.35 -1.04 -0.68
CA ALA A 254 -7.97 -1.52 -0.73
C ALA A 254 -7.40 -1.51 -2.16
N ILE A 255 -8.17 -1.99 -3.14
CA ILE A 255 -7.76 -1.99 -4.55
C ILE A 255 -7.77 -0.56 -5.12
N THR A 256 -8.71 0.29 -4.68
CA THR A 256 -8.81 1.69 -5.09
C THR A 256 -7.57 2.49 -4.68
N VAL A 257 -7.13 2.41 -3.42
CA VAL A 257 -5.94 3.15 -2.96
C VAL A 257 -4.65 2.66 -3.61
N VAL A 258 -4.54 1.36 -3.91
CA VAL A 258 -3.43 0.82 -4.71
C VAL A 258 -3.45 1.40 -6.13
N THR A 259 -4.62 1.46 -6.77
CA THR A 259 -4.79 2.02 -8.11
C THR A 259 -4.47 3.52 -8.14
N PHE A 260 -4.96 4.28 -7.15
CA PHE A 260 -4.75 5.72 -7.07
C PHE A 260 -3.30 6.08 -6.74
N SER A 261 -2.55 5.16 -6.12
CA SER A 261 -1.11 5.32 -5.91
C SER A 261 -0.29 5.43 -7.21
N LEU A 262 -0.89 5.11 -8.38
CA LEU A 262 -0.27 5.37 -9.69
C LEU A 262 -0.05 6.85 -9.99
N VAL A 263 -0.72 7.76 -9.29
CA VAL A 263 -0.53 9.21 -9.43
C VAL A 263 0.76 9.67 -8.75
N HIS A 264 1.33 8.85 -7.86
CA HIS A 264 2.55 9.18 -7.15
C HIS A 264 3.71 9.49 -8.11
N PRO A 265 4.49 10.57 -7.94
CA PRO A 265 5.49 10.98 -8.93
C PRO A 265 6.64 9.99 -9.09
N ASN A 266 7.03 9.27 -8.04
CA ASN A 266 8.12 8.29 -8.08
C ASN A 266 7.72 7.02 -8.87
N PHE A 267 8.50 6.64 -9.89
CA PHE A 267 8.27 5.45 -10.71
C PHE A 267 8.39 4.13 -9.96
N GLY A 268 9.23 4.05 -8.92
CA GLY A 268 9.31 2.87 -8.05
C GLY A 268 8.01 2.63 -7.28
N THR A 269 7.36 3.69 -6.78
CA THR A 269 6.01 3.57 -6.18
C THR A 269 4.99 3.09 -7.21
N LYS A 270 5.04 3.62 -8.44
CA LYS A 270 4.13 3.18 -9.51
C LYS A 270 4.39 1.71 -9.90
N ALA A 271 5.66 1.30 -9.99
CA ALA A 271 6.04 -0.08 -10.28
C ALA A 271 5.54 -1.05 -9.19
N LEU A 272 5.62 -0.64 -7.92
CA LEU A 272 5.06 -1.37 -6.79
C LEU A 272 3.54 -1.49 -6.87
N ALA A 273 2.84 -0.40 -7.18
CA ALA A 273 1.38 -0.41 -7.34
C ALA A 273 0.97 -1.36 -8.47
N LEU A 274 1.62 -1.27 -9.63
CA LEU A 274 1.39 -2.17 -10.76
C LEU A 274 1.67 -3.63 -10.41
N ASP A 275 2.57 -3.91 -9.47
CA ASP A 275 2.90 -5.28 -9.04
C ASP A 275 1.74 -5.90 -8.31
N ILE A 276 1.22 -5.16 -7.33
CA ILE A 276 0.04 -5.57 -6.58
C ILE A 276 -1.15 -5.73 -7.53
N LEU A 277 -1.44 -4.74 -8.38
CA LEU A 277 -2.59 -4.79 -9.30
C LEU A 277 -2.51 -5.98 -10.26
N THR A 278 -1.32 -6.31 -10.76
CA THR A 278 -1.15 -7.47 -11.64
C THR A 278 -1.43 -8.76 -10.91
N ALA A 279 -0.87 -8.93 -9.72
CA ALA A 279 -1.14 -10.11 -8.89
C ALA A 279 -2.64 -10.24 -8.61
N LEU A 280 -3.31 -9.12 -8.29
CA LEU A 280 -4.76 -9.09 -8.07
C LEU A 280 -5.56 -9.47 -9.33
N CYS A 281 -5.11 -9.08 -10.53
CA CYS A 281 -5.78 -9.48 -11.78
C CYS A 281 -5.77 -10.99 -12.01
N LEU A 282 -4.79 -11.71 -11.46
CA LEU A 282 -4.68 -13.17 -11.56
C LEU A 282 -5.61 -13.91 -10.58
N ILE A 283 -6.14 -13.22 -9.56
CA ILE A 283 -7.07 -13.80 -8.60
C ILE A 283 -8.48 -13.83 -9.21
N GLY A 284 -9.25 -14.89 -8.93
CA GLY A 284 -10.63 -15.02 -9.41
C GLY A 284 -11.49 -13.79 -9.05
N SER A 285 -12.12 -13.17 -10.06
CA SER A 285 -12.86 -11.89 -10.01
C SER A 285 -12.02 -10.61 -9.78
N GLY A 286 -10.70 -10.71 -9.58
CA GLY A 286 -9.85 -9.56 -9.26
C GLY A 286 -9.68 -8.58 -10.41
N HIS A 287 -9.59 -9.07 -11.64
CA HIS A 287 -9.56 -8.23 -12.85
C HIS A 287 -10.72 -7.22 -12.89
N MET A 288 -11.96 -7.66 -12.60
CA MET A 288 -13.13 -6.77 -12.61
C MET A 288 -13.03 -5.66 -11.54
N ARG A 289 -12.53 -5.98 -10.35
CA ARG A 289 -12.35 -4.98 -9.29
C ARG A 289 -11.27 -3.97 -9.64
N VAL A 290 -10.18 -4.41 -10.27
CA VAL A 290 -9.13 -3.52 -10.77
C VAL A 290 -9.69 -2.58 -11.84
N LEU A 291 -10.48 -3.09 -12.79
CA LEU A 291 -11.16 -2.25 -13.80
C LEU A 291 -12.09 -1.21 -13.15
N GLN A 292 -12.88 -1.60 -12.15
CA GLN A 292 -13.73 -0.68 -11.41
C GLN A 292 -12.94 0.40 -10.67
N ALA A 293 -11.77 0.06 -10.12
CA ALA A 293 -10.87 1.02 -9.49
C ALA A 293 -10.29 2.02 -10.52
N PHE A 294 -9.92 1.55 -11.72
CA PHE A 294 -9.50 2.44 -12.81
C PHE A 294 -10.65 3.30 -13.34
N ASP A 295 -11.89 2.81 -13.36
CA ASP A 295 -13.06 3.64 -13.70
C ASP A 295 -13.25 4.78 -12.69
N ARG A 296 -13.02 4.52 -11.39
CA ARG A 296 -13.01 5.56 -10.36
C ARG A 296 -11.85 6.53 -10.55
N LEU A 297 -10.65 6.03 -10.86
CA LEU A 297 -9.49 6.87 -11.12
C LEU A 297 -9.76 7.81 -12.30
N ARG A 298 -10.32 7.29 -13.39
CA ARG A 298 -10.74 8.05 -14.58
C ARG A 298 -11.67 9.20 -14.21
N GLN A 299 -12.69 8.92 -13.39
CA GLN A 299 -13.65 9.94 -12.93
C GLN A 299 -12.99 11.02 -12.07
N VAL A 300 -12.14 10.62 -11.12
CA VAL A 300 -11.47 11.54 -10.18
C VAL A 300 -10.41 12.39 -10.89
N MET A 301 -9.66 11.80 -11.82
CA MET A 301 -8.63 12.47 -12.60
C MET A 301 -9.18 13.22 -13.82
N HIS A 302 -10.48 13.09 -14.10
CA HIS A 302 -11.12 13.63 -15.29
C HIS A 302 -10.44 13.19 -16.60
N GLU A 303 -10.00 11.93 -16.64
CA GLU A 303 -9.47 11.33 -17.87
C GLU A 303 -10.59 11.15 -18.90
N GLY A 304 -10.26 11.34 -20.18
CA GLY A 304 -11.18 11.07 -21.29
C GLY A 304 -11.38 9.57 -21.45
N LEU A 305 -10.29 8.82 -21.44
CA LEU A 305 -10.27 7.37 -21.61
C LEU A 305 -9.77 6.67 -20.34
N ARG A 306 -10.24 5.44 -20.11
CA ARG A 306 -9.70 4.62 -19.02
C ARG A 306 -8.22 4.36 -19.30
N PHE A 307 -7.39 4.45 -18.26
CA PHE A 307 -5.93 4.21 -18.29
C PHE A 307 -5.08 5.32 -18.93
N GLU A 308 -5.67 6.48 -19.24
CA GLU A 308 -4.96 7.58 -19.91
C GLU A 308 -3.71 8.02 -19.13
N LEU A 309 -3.82 8.28 -17.82
CA LEU A 309 -2.70 8.62 -16.94
C LEU A 309 -1.61 7.55 -16.96
N LEU A 310 -2.00 6.28 -16.97
CA LEU A 310 -1.05 5.17 -16.94
C LEU A 310 -0.26 5.10 -18.26
N LEU A 311 -0.95 5.22 -19.39
CA LEU A 311 -0.33 5.22 -20.71
C LEU A 311 0.60 6.43 -20.89
N ASP A 312 0.17 7.61 -20.46
CA ASP A 312 1.01 8.82 -20.51
C ASP A 312 2.20 8.71 -19.57
N THR A 313 2.03 8.10 -18.40
CA THR A 313 3.16 7.80 -17.50
C THR A 313 4.19 6.88 -18.19
N PHE A 314 3.76 5.86 -18.94
CA PHE A 314 4.68 5.02 -19.70
C PHE A 314 5.42 5.80 -20.78
N ARG A 315 4.72 6.66 -21.53
CA ARG A 315 5.32 7.51 -22.57
C ARG A 315 6.35 8.48 -22.00
N VAL A 316 6.01 9.16 -20.91
CA VAL A 316 6.91 10.08 -20.23
C VAL A 316 8.15 9.32 -19.74
N HIS A 317 7.98 8.15 -19.12
CA HIS A 317 9.08 7.33 -18.64
C HIS A 317 10.04 6.89 -19.75
N GLU A 318 9.52 6.49 -20.92
CA GLU A 318 10.34 6.11 -22.08
C GLU A 318 11.17 7.28 -22.64
N SER A 319 10.72 8.51 -22.44
CA SER A 319 11.44 9.72 -22.85
C SER A 319 12.49 10.21 -21.84
N LEU A 320 12.65 9.53 -20.69
CA LEU A 320 13.58 9.95 -19.65
C LEU A 320 15.03 9.58 -19.98
N ASP A 321 15.94 10.45 -19.55
CA ASP A 321 17.37 10.18 -19.54
C ASP A 321 17.70 9.03 -18.57
N LEU A 322 18.86 8.39 -18.80
CA LEU A 322 19.33 7.21 -18.06
C LEU A 322 19.33 7.41 -16.52
N GLU A 323 19.62 8.62 -16.04
CA GLU A 323 19.64 8.94 -14.60
C GLU A 323 18.25 8.91 -13.94
N LYS A 324 17.19 9.22 -14.70
CA LYS A 324 15.81 9.24 -14.22
C LYS A 324 15.03 7.99 -14.64
N TYR A 325 15.62 7.16 -15.50
CA TYR A 325 15.02 5.94 -16.00
C TYR A 325 14.94 4.87 -14.91
N ASN A 326 13.72 4.45 -14.59
CA ASN A 326 13.47 3.38 -13.62
C ASN A 326 13.24 2.03 -14.32
N ILE A 327 14.18 1.09 -14.16
CA ILE A 327 14.14 -0.23 -14.80
C ILE A 327 12.96 -1.07 -14.31
N GLU A 328 12.65 -1.04 -13.02
CA GLU A 328 11.54 -1.83 -12.45
C GLU A 328 10.19 -1.41 -13.05
N PHE A 329 10.00 -0.11 -13.28
CA PHE A 329 8.83 0.43 -13.94
C PHE A 329 8.77 0.03 -15.43
N ALA A 330 9.90 0.04 -16.14
CA ALA A 330 9.98 -0.47 -17.50
C ALA A 330 9.63 -1.97 -17.60
N LEU A 331 10.14 -2.79 -16.67
CA LEU A 331 9.80 -4.21 -16.60
C LEU A 331 8.32 -4.43 -16.26
N SER A 332 7.75 -3.55 -15.42
CA SER A 332 6.32 -3.55 -15.11
C SER A 332 5.47 -3.35 -16.36
N LYS A 333 5.93 -2.58 -17.36
CA LYS A 333 5.28 -2.44 -18.67
C LYS A 333 5.26 -3.79 -19.41
N GLN A 334 6.41 -4.42 -19.58
CA GLN A 334 6.59 -5.59 -20.46
C GLN A 334 5.82 -6.84 -19.99
N PHE A 335 5.82 -7.13 -18.69
CA PHE A 335 5.27 -8.38 -18.14
C PHE A 335 3.78 -8.31 -17.78
N ARG A 336 3.24 -7.11 -17.57
CA ARG A 336 1.91 -6.91 -16.94
C ARG A 336 0.83 -6.43 -17.90
N ILE A 337 1.24 -5.90 -19.05
CA ILE A 337 0.33 -5.49 -20.13
C ILE A 337 -0.53 -6.66 -20.62
N GLN A 338 -0.03 -7.90 -20.64
CA GLN A 338 -0.84 -9.08 -21.01
C GLN A 338 -2.05 -9.36 -20.09
N SER A 339 -2.00 -8.94 -18.81
CA SER A 339 -3.07 -9.20 -17.83
C SER A 339 -4.17 -8.12 -17.84
N VAL A 340 -3.84 -6.91 -18.30
CA VAL A 340 -4.76 -5.75 -18.38
C VAL A 340 -5.26 -5.52 -19.83
N GLU A 341 -4.60 -6.12 -20.83
CA GLU A 341 -4.85 -5.90 -22.26
C GLU A 341 -6.21 -6.36 -22.77
N LEU A 342 -6.87 -7.35 -22.15
CA LEU A 342 -8.12 -7.87 -22.72
C LEU A 342 -9.22 -6.80 -22.79
N ASP A 343 -9.18 -5.76 -21.95
CA ASP A 343 -10.10 -4.62 -22.06
C ASP A 343 -9.50 -3.42 -22.83
N LEU A 344 -8.17 -3.27 -22.84
CA LEU A 344 -7.44 -2.22 -23.57
C LEU A 344 -7.45 -2.45 -25.09
N VAL A 345 -7.15 -3.67 -25.54
CA VAL A 345 -7.05 -4.05 -26.96
C VAL A 345 -8.43 -4.15 -27.61
N TYR A 346 -9.43 -4.65 -26.88
CA TYR A 346 -10.80 -4.72 -27.41
C TYR A 346 -11.41 -3.32 -27.58
N ARG A 347 -11.12 -2.37 -26.69
CA ARG A 347 -11.70 -1.01 -26.77
C ARG A 347 -10.91 -0.02 -27.61
N THR A 348 -9.59 -0.11 -27.71
CA THR A 348 -8.88 0.70 -28.73
C THR A 348 -9.39 0.34 -30.12
N ASN A 349 -9.63 -0.93 -30.40
CA ASN A 349 -10.25 -1.35 -31.67
C ASN A 349 -11.68 -0.83 -31.83
N ASP A 350 -12.52 -0.86 -30.78
CA ASP A 350 -13.91 -0.40 -30.86
C ASP A 350 -14.04 1.15 -30.94
N GLU A 351 -13.15 1.89 -30.29
CA GLU A 351 -13.08 3.37 -30.34
C GLU A 351 -12.49 3.88 -31.65
N ILE A 352 -11.49 3.19 -32.22
CA ILE A 352 -11.00 3.46 -33.59
C ILE A 352 -12.11 3.20 -34.61
N GLN A 353 -12.88 2.13 -34.46
CA GLN A 353 -14.04 1.82 -35.33
C GLN A 353 -15.17 2.85 -35.18
N ARG A 354 -15.49 3.31 -33.96
CA ARG A 354 -16.50 4.35 -33.74
C ARG A 354 -16.06 5.73 -34.26
N GLY A 355 -14.79 6.08 -34.11
CA GLY A 355 -14.23 7.32 -34.67
C GLY A 355 -14.16 7.35 -36.20
N MET A 356 -14.00 6.19 -36.84
CA MET A 356 -14.10 6.05 -38.30
C MET A 356 -15.56 6.15 -38.80
N ASN A 357 -16.54 5.63 -38.05
CA ASN A 357 -17.95 5.64 -38.45
C ASN A 357 -18.70 6.94 -38.15
N SER A 358 -18.10 7.86 -37.38
CA SER A 358 -18.66 9.20 -37.10
C SER A 358 -18.21 10.28 -38.09
N ASN A 359 -17.33 9.96 -39.03
CA ASN A 359 -16.79 10.87 -40.07
C ASN A 359 -17.28 10.53 -41.49
N THR A 360 -18.32 9.71 -41.61
CA THR A 360 -19.09 9.40 -42.83
C THR A 360 -20.55 9.69 -42.56
#